data_AF-A0A6C0DTJ7-F1
#
_entry.id   AF-A0A6C0DTJ7-F1
#
_cell.length_a   1.000
_cell.length_b   1.000
_cell.length_c   1.000
_cell.angle_alpha   90.00
_cell.angle_beta   90.00
_cell.angle_gamma   90.00
#
_symmetry.space_group_name_H-M   'P 1'
#
loop_
_entity.id
_entity.type
_entity.pdbx_description
1 polymer ?
#
loop_
_entity_poly.entity_id
_entity_poly.type
_entity_poly.pdbx_seq_one_letter_code
_entity_poly.pdbx_strand_id
1 'polypeptide(L)'
;MGGGLMQLVAYGAQDVYLTGNPQITFWKVTYRRYTNFAIESIEQTFNGQADFGRRVQCVISRNGDLAYRTYLQVTLPEINQLMGVGAYVAGQGSGVYARWLDFPGEQLVAQVEVEIGGQRIDRQYGDWMHIWNQLTMTAEQQRGYFKMIGNTTQLTFITDPSFADVDGPCDSLAPRQVCAPRNALPETTLYVPLQFWFCTNPGLALPLIALQYHEVKINLDIRPIDECLWAVTTLSCNSGPPINVANQYAAGRPVPATIAYNQSIVAASLYVDYVFLDTDERRRMAQNPHEYLITQLQFTGDESVGSSSNKIKLNFNHPVKELVWVVQPDQNVDYCSSLTCDATLFKVLGAQPFNYTDAIDALPNAVHAFGGPQEVAANSNAFIDARGLFQDAGALDAYIPANFSGYWNGPSNPYNEANLGGIEVPGYNTTNINSPNYPYSVQPPPTFGASGPNQGPGKLYAATYPDHNNGSTVSDAGTFVLTETSLDLHCWGQNPVVTAKLQLNGQDRFSEREGSYFSWVQPYQAHTRNPDEGINVYSFALRPEEHQPSGTCNFSRIDNATLQLVLSNATVEGTKTAKVRVYATNYNVLRIMSGMGGLAYSN
;
A
#
# COMPACT_ATOMS: atom_id res chain seq x y z
N MET A 1 29.45 0.69 54.23
CA MET A 1 28.19 0.08 53.72
C MET A 1 28.14 0.33 52.22
N GLY A 2 27.73 -0.66 51.41
CA GLY A 2 27.61 -0.48 49.96
C GLY A 2 26.48 0.48 49.59
N GLY A 3 26.63 1.22 48.49
CA GLY A 3 25.69 2.28 48.09
C GLY A 3 24.23 1.85 47.98
N GLY A 4 23.95 0.68 47.39
CA GLY A 4 22.57 0.17 47.28
C GLY A 4 21.92 -0.20 48.62
N LEU A 5 22.70 -0.64 49.60
CA LEU A 5 22.18 -0.95 50.93
C LEU A 5 21.84 0.33 51.71
N MET A 6 22.62 1.39 51.53
CA MET A 6 22.30 2.71 52.13
C MET A 6 20.99 3.28 51.57
N GLN A 7 20.68 3.07 50.29
CA GLN A 7 19.41 3.48 49.69
C GLN A 7 18.20 2.73 50.28
N LEU A 8 18.32 1.42 50.55
CA LEU A 8 17.24 0.65 51.17
C LEU A 8 16.94 1.09 52.62
N VAL A 9 17.97 1.57 53.34
CA VAL A 9 17.82 2.09 54.71
C VAL A 9 17.20 3.49 54.72
N ALA A 10 17.34 4.25 53.63
CA ALA A 10 16.75 5.57 53.46
C ALA A 10 15.24 5.50 53.17
N TYR A 11 14.46 5.03 54.15
CA TYR A 11 13.01 4.87 54.08
C TYR A 11 12.28 5.96 54.87
N GLY A 12 11.22 6.52 54.31
CA GLY A 12 10.44 7.61 54.89
C GLY A 12 8.92 7.38 54.88
N ALA A 13 8.17 8.39 55.35
CA ALA A 13 6.70 8.31 55.40
C ALA A 13 6.04 8.27 54.01
N GLN A 14 6.71 8.78 52.97
CA GLN A 14 6.20 8.78 51.59
C GLN A 14 6.21 7.38 50.97
N ASP A 15 7.17 6.53 51.36
CA ASP A 15 7.33 5.17 50.83
C ASP A 15 6.20 4.23 51.27
N VAL A 16 5.42 4.60 52.29
CA VAL A 16 4.23 3.84 52.71
C VAL A 16 3.23 3.67 51.56
N TYR A 17 3.09 4.66 50.68
CA TYR A 17 2.22 4.58 49.50
C TYR A 17 2.75 3.69 48.37
N LEU A 18 4.06 3.42 48.36
CA LEU A 18 4.73 2.68 47.29
C LEU A 18 5.07 1.25 47.70
N THR A 19 5.66 1.07 48.88
CA THR A 19 6.31 -0.19 49.30
C THR A 19 6.00 -0.60 50.74
N GLY A 20 5.08 0.07 51.45
CA GLY A 20 4.79 -0.23 52.87
C GLY A 20 4.30 -1.65 53.13
N ASN A 21 3.20 -2.04 52.47
CA ASN A 21 2.67 -3.42 52.45
C ASN A 21 2.61 -3.90 51.00
N PRO A 22 3.73 -4.39 50.44
CA PRO A 22 3.83 -4.67 49.01
C PRO A 22 2.89 -5.81 48.61
N GLN A 23 2.02 -5.54 47.63
CA GLN A 23 1.04 -6.50 47.10
C GLN A 23 1.55 -7.25 45.86
N ILE A 24 2.56 -6.69 45.19
CA ILE A 24 3.19 -7.24 43.99
C ILE A 24 4.71 -7.25 44.18
N THR A 25 5.39 -8.10 43.41
CA THR A 25 6.86 -8.11 43.33
C THR A 25 7.29 -8.18 41.87
N PHE A 26 8.33 -7.43 41.51
CA PHE A 26 8.90 -7.47 40.17
C PHE A 26 9.84 -8.67 39.96
N TRP A 27 10.27 -9.34 41.03
CA TRP A 27 11.32 -10.38 40.99
C TRP A 27 10.78 -11.81 40.98
N LYS A 28 9.46 -11.99 41.06
CA LYS A 28 8.83 -13.31 40.99
C LYS A 28 7.56 -13.27 40.15
N VAL A 29 7.68 -13.67 38.90
CA VAL A 29 6.54 -13.84 37.99
C VAL A 29 5.88 -15.20 38.26
N THR A 30 4.56 -15.21 38.44
CA THR A 30 3.77 -16.45 38.54
C THR A 30 3.09 -16.73 37.21
N TYR A 31 3.55 -17.75 36.49
CA TYR A 31 2.94 -18.16 35.22
C TYR A 31 1.65 -18.94 35.46
N ARG A 32 0.60 -18.63 34.69
CA ARG A 32 -0.65 -19.40 34.69
C ARG A 32 -0.50 -20.62 33.78
N ARG A 33 -0.93 -21.79 34.24
CA ARG A 33 -1.05 -22.98 33.38
C ARG A 33 -2.22 -22.77 32.41
N TYR A 34 -2.04 -23.14 31.16
CA TYR A 34 -3.05 -23.10 30.10
C TYR A 34 -3.50 -24.54 29.74
N THR A 35 -4.61 -24.67 29.02
CA THR A 35 -5.08 -25.96 28.49
C THR A 35 -4.26 -26.35 27.26
N ASN A 36 -4.00 -27.64 27.06
CA ASN A 36 -3.19 -28.08 25.93
C ASN A 36 -3.95 -27.85 24.61
N PHE A 37 -3.28 -27.24 23.62
CA PHE A 37 -3.82 -27.03 22.28
C PHE A 37 -2.70 -27.09 21.22
N ALA A 38 -3.08 -27.35 19.98
CA ALA A 38 -2.19 -27.26 18.81
C ALA A 38 -2.83 -26.41 17.72
N ILE A 39 -2.02 -25.79 16.87
CA ILE A 39 -2.47 -24.97 15.74
C ILE A 39 -1.90 -25.55 14.45
N GLU A 40 -2.74 -25.72 13.44
CA GLU A 40 -2.35 -26.13 12.09
C GLU A 40 -3.08 -25.29 11.05
N SER A 41 -2.36 -24.80 10.04
CA SER A 41 -2.95 -24.05 8.93
C SER A 41 -3.34 -25.03 7.82
N ILE A 42 -4.61 -25.02 7.42
CA ILE A 42 -5.12 -25.93 6.40
C ILE A 42 -5.83 -25.14 5.31
N GLU A 43 -5.41 -25.39 4.07
CA GLU A 43 -6.01 -24.82 2.87
C GLU A 43 -7.47 -25.27 2.68
N GLN A 44 -8.30 -24.31 2.27
CA GLN A 44 -9.70 -24.47 1.90
C GLN A 44 -9.88 -24.00 0.45
N THR A 45 -10.65 -24.77 -0.31
CA THR A 45 -10.89 -24.50 -1.72
C THR A 45 -12.19 -23.73 -1.92
N PHE A 46 -12.21 -22.84 -2.91
CA PHE A 46 -13.43 -22.14 -3.31
C PHE A 46 -14.36 -23.05 -4.12
N ASN A 47 -15.66 -22.88 -3.90
CA ASN A 47 -16.70 -23.41 -4.76
C ASN A 47 -16.80 -22.56 -6.02
N GLY A 48 -16.22 -23.05 -7.12
CA GLY A 48 -16.16 -22.36 -8.40
C GLY A 48 -14.78 -21.75 -8.67
N GLN A 49 -14.59 -21.26 -9.89
CA GLN A 49 -13.34 -20.63 -10.29
C GLN A 49 -13.29 -19.19 -9.79
N ALA A 50 -12.35 -18.91 -8.87
CA ALA A 50 -11.99 -17.57 -8.49
C ALA A 50 -11.34 -16.85 -9.66
N ASP A 51 -11.92 -15.72 -10.06
CA ASP A 51 -11.43 -14.88 -11.14
C ASP A 51 -11.83 -13.43 -10.88
N PHE A 52 -11.19 -12.50 -11.60
CA PHE A 52 -11.50 -11.08 -11.49
C PHE A 52 -12.97 -10.78 -11.80
N GLY A 53 -13.59 -9.89 -11.00
CA GLY A 53 -14.99 -9.49 -11.16
C GLY A 53 -16.02 -10.56 -10.79
N ARG A 54 -15.60 -11.69 -10.19
CA ARG A 54 -16.49 -12.78 -9.77
C ARG A 54 -16.63 -12.85 -8.25
N ARG A 55 -17.79 -13.36 -7.84
CA ARG A 55 -18.07 -13.78 -6.46
C ARG A 55 -17.80 -15.27 -6.31
N VAL A 56 -17.03 -15.63 -5.30
CA VAL A 56 -16.75 -17.02 -4.92
C VAL A 56 -17.11 -17.28 -3.46
N GLN A 57 -17.41 -18.53 -3.15
CA GLN A 57 -17.77 -18.96 -1.80
C GLN A 57 -16.85 -20.09 -1.35
N CYS A 58 -16.34 -20.01 -0.14
CA CYS A 58 -15.60 -21.08 0.51
C CYS A 58 -16.40 -21.58 1.72
N VAL A 59 -16.59 -22.89 1.81
CA VAL A 59 -17.16 -23.53 3.01
C VAL A 59 -16.00 -23.96 3.90
N ILE A 60 -15.98 -23.48 5.14
CA ILE A 60 -14.94 -23.84 6.10
C ILE A 60 -15.15 -25.28 6.54
N SER A 61 -14.20 -26.16 6.21
CA SER A 61 -14.25 -27.56 6.62
C SER A 61 -14.08 -27.72 8.13
N ARG A 62 -14.51 -28.84 8.68
CA ARG A 62 -14.46 -29.13 10.12
C ARG A 62 -13.24 -29.97 10.47
N ASN A 63 -12.06 -29.48 10.10
CA ASN A 63 -10.81 -30.22 10.32
C ASN A 63 -10.28 -30.05 11.76
N GLY A 64 -10.56 -28.92 12.41
CA GLY A 64 -10.26 -28.68 13.83
C GLY A 64 -11.46 -28.23 14.64
N ASP A 65 -11.24 -27.92 15.93
CA ASP A 65 -12.31 -27.60 16.88
C ASP A 65 -12.69 -26.11 16.86
N LEU A 66 -11.70 -25.21 16.70
CA LEU A 66 -11.89 -23.76 16.54
C LEU A 66 -11.23 -23.26 15.25
N ALA A 67 -11.77 -22.21 14.65
CA ALA A 67 -11.15 -21.46 13.56
C ALA A 67 -10.55 -20.14 14.07
N TYR A 68 -9.32 -19.85 13.68
CA TYR A 68 -8.59 -18.63 14.06
C TYR A 68 -8.25 -17.80 12.81
N ARG A 69 -7.00 -17.33 12.68
CA ARG A 69 -6.54 -16.50 11.57
C ARG A 69 -6.88 -17.16 10.24
N THR A 70 -7.40 -16.34 9.34
CA THR A 70 -7.75 -16.74 7.99
C THR A 70 -7.04 -15.83 7.01
N TYR A 71 -6.38 -16.44 6.03
CA TYR A 71 -5.61 -15.75 5.00
C TYR A 71 -6.20 -16.08 3.63
N LEU A 72 -6.34 -15.06 2.79
CA LEU A 72 -6.63 -15.22 1.38
C LEU A 72 -5.31 -15.35 0.62
N GLN A 73 -5.07 -16.53 0.06
CA GLN A 73 -3.98 -16.76 -0.87
C GLN A 73 -4.48 -16.53 -2.29
N VAL A 74 -3.81 -15.66 -3.05
CA VAL A 74 -4.13 -15.41 -4.46
C VAL A 74 -2.85 -15.34 -5.26
N THR A 75 -2.81 -16.06 -6.38
CA THR A 75 -1.70 -16.05 -7.33
C THR A 75 -2.09 -15.19 -8.54
N LEU A 76 -1.44 -14.03 -8.65
CA LEU A 76 -1.61 -13.10 -9.76
C LEU A 76 -0.91 -13.63 -11.02
N PRO A 77 -1.50 -13.45 -12.22
CA PRO A 77 -0.89 -13.90 -13.47
C PRO A 77 0.33 -13.08 -13.86
N GLU A 78 1.23 -13.69 -14.63
CA GLU A 78 2.31 -12.98 -15.31
C GLU A 78 1.73 -12.05 -16.40
N ILE A 79 2.21 -10.79 -16.44
CA ILE A 79 1.89 -9.86 -17.53
C ILE A 79 3.16 -9.59 -18.32
N ASN A 80 3.25 -10.18 -19.51
CA ASN A 80 4.46 -10.13 -20.33
C ASN A 80 4.34 -9.24 -21.57
N GLN A 81 5.49 -9.03 -22.22
CA GLN A 81 5.63 -8.17 -23.40
C GLN A 81 4.85 -8.67 -24.63
N LEU A 82 4.43 -9.95 -24.67
CA LEU A 82 3.62 -10.51 -25.77
C LEU A 82 2.15 -10.06 -25.68
N MET A 83 1.73 -9.47 -24.56
CA MET A 83 0.33 -9.05 -24.34
C MET A 83 -0.01 -7.66 -24.90
N GLY A 84 0.93 -7.00 -25.59
CA GLY A 84 0.74 -5.66 -26.16
C GLY A 84 -0.02 -5.68 -27.47
N VAL A 85 0.30 -6.64 -28.34
CA VAL A 85 -0.36 -6.94 -29.62
C VAL A 85 -0.07 -8.42 -29.94
N GLY A 86 -0.98 -9.14 -30.61
CA GLY A 86 -0.88 -10.59 -30.90
C GLY A 86 0.35 -11.09 -31.70
N ALA A 87 1.35 -10.25 -31.96
CA ALA A 87 2.68 -10.63 -32.42
C ALA A 87 3.71 -9.57 -31.96
N TYR A 88 4.59 -9.94 -31.03
CA TYR A 88 5.76 -9.13 -30.68
C TYR A 88 6.81 -9.21 -31.79
N VAL A 89 7.23 -8.07 -32.33
CA VAL A 89 8.32 -7.96 -33.31
C VAL A 89 9.39 -7.05 -32.70
N ALA A 90 10.58 -7.61 -32.43
CA ALA A 90 11.72 -6.84 -31.95
C ALA A 90 12.01 -5.65 -32.89
N GLY A 91 12.02 -4.43 -32.35
CA GLY A 91 12.24 -3.19 -33.11
C GLY A 91 10.97 -2.48 -33.62
N GLN A 92 9.77 -3.04 -33.45
CA GLN A 92 8.52 -2.27 -33.49
C GLN A 92 8.13 -1.88 -32.05
N GLY A 93 7.87 -0.60 -31.81
CA GLY A 93 7.53 -0.04 -30.49
C GLY A 93 6.15 -0.44 -29.99
N SER A 94 5.91 -1.74 -29.80
CA SER A 94 4.66 -2.34 -29.30
C SER A 94 4.94 -3.17 -28.05
N GLY A 95 5.51 -2.52 -27.05
CA GLY A 95 5.75 -3.08 -25.72
C GLY A 95 4.54 -2.94 -24.80
N VAL A 96 4.52 -3.73 -23.73
CA VAL A 96 3.56 -3.62 -22.63
C VAL A 96 4.21 -2.86 -21.48
N TYR A 97 3.59 -1.77 -21.08
CA TYR A 97 3.93 -1.08 -19.84
C TYR A 97 2.83 -1.42 -18.85
N ALA A 98 3.14 -2.23 -17.85
CA ALA A 98 2.17 -2.70 -16.88
C ALA A 98 2.65 -2.52 -15.44
N ARG A 99 1.72 -2.26 -14.54
CA ARG A 99 1.90 -2.36 -13.09
C ARG A 99 0.57 -2.76 -12.45
N TRP A 100 0.63 -3.44 -11.31
CA TRP A 100 -0.50 -3.52 -10.42
C TRP A 100 -0.66 -2.20 -9.69
N LEU A 101 -1.91 -1.77 -9.45
CA LEU A 101 -2.18 -0.61 -8.61
C LEU A 101 -1.72 -0.87 -7.18
N ASP A 102 -1.47 0.21 -6.45
CA ASP A 102 -0.85 0.15 -5.12
C ASP A 102 -1.67 -0.72 -4.16
N PHE A 103 -0.98 -1.47 -3.30
CA PHE A 103 -1.59 -2.44 -2.38
C PHE A 103 -2.50 -3.48 -3.09
N PRO A 104 -1.99 -4.24 -4.07
CA PRO A 104 -2.82 -5.08 -4.93
C PRO A 104 -3.63 -6.13 -4.18
N GLY A 105 -3.11 -6.69 -3.09
CA GLY A 105 -3.84 -7.66 -2.26
C GLY A 105 -5.08 -7.07 -1.59
N GLU A 106 -5.01 -5.84 -1.11
CA GLU A 106 -6.17 -5.15 -0.52
C GLU A 106 -7.11 -4.63 -1.61
N GLN A 107 -6.57 -4.08 -2.70
CA GLN A 107 -7.35 -3.59 -3.84
C GLN A 107 -8.15 -4.71 -4.50
N LEU A 108 -7.60 -5.92 -4.60
CA LEU A 108 -8.28 -7.08 -5.18
C LEU A 108 -9.62 -7.40 -4.48
N VAL A 109 -9.70 -7.18 -3.17
CA VAL A 109 -10.87 -7.53 -2.36
C VAL A 109 -11.92 -6.42 -2.47
N ALA A 110 -13.02 -6.67 -3.19
CA ALA A 110 -14.14 -5.75 -3.21
C ALA A 110 -14.89 -5.81 -1.86
N GLN A 111 -15.29 -7.02 -1.46
CA GLN A 111 -15.85 -7.30 -0.15
C GLN A 111 -15.65 -8.77 0.23
N VAL A 112 -15.62 -9.03 1.53
CA VAL A 112 -15.60 -10.37 2.11
C VAL A 112 -16.63 -10.47 3.23
N GLU A 113 -17.41 -11.55 3.23
CA GLU A 113 -18.50 -11.77 4.17
C GLU A 113 -18.31 -13.09 4.91
N VAL A 114 -18.57 -13.07 6.22
CA VAL A 114 -18.69 -14.30 7.02
C VAL A 114 -20.16 -14.57 7.26
N GLU A 115 -20.59 -15.77 6.89
CA GLU A 115 -21.95 -16.27 7.04
C GLU A 115 -21.93 -17.52 7.94
N ILE A 116 -22.85 -17.59 8.90
CA ILE A 116 -23.05 -18.76 9.76
C ILE A 116 -24.50 -19.20 9.64
N GLY A 117 -24.72 -20.42 9.13
CA GLY A 117 -26.07 -21.00 9.02
C GLY A 117 -27.07 -20.20 8.19
N GLY A 118 -26.62 -19.54 7.12
CA GLY A 118 -27.50 -18.70 6.28
C GLY A 118 -27.50 -17.21 6.66
N GLN A 119 -26.99 -16.85 7.83
CA GLN A 119 -27.00 -15.47 8.33
C GLN A 119 -25.63 -14.82 8.16
N ARG A 120 -25.59 -13.64 7.50
CA ARG A 120 -24.41 -12.78 7.46
C ARG A 120 -24.11 -12.24 8.85
N ILE A 121 -22.91 -12.53 9.37
CA ILE A 121 -22.44 -12.07 10.67
C ILE A 121 -21.65 -10.79 10.54
N ASP A 122 -20.69 -10.72 9.61
CA ASP A 122 -19.87 -9.53 9.38
C ASP A 122 -19.52 -9.42 7.89
N ARG A 123 -19.20 -8.19 7.47
CA ARG A 123 -18.75 -7.88 6.10
C ARG A 123 -17.66 -6.83 6.16
N GLN A 124 -16.55 -7.10 5.46
CA GLN A 124 -15.41 -6.20 5.35
C GLN A 124 -15.13 -5.87 3.88
N TYR A 125 -14.42 -4.78 3.64
CA TYR A 125 -14.08 -4.27 2.31
C TYR A 125 -12.56 -4.09 2.22
N GLY A 126 -11.98 -4.20 1.02
CA GLY A 126 -10.54 -3.95 0.83
C GLY A 126 -10.11 -2.56 1.31
N ASP A 127 -10.90 -1.54 1.01
CA ASP A 127 -10.68 -0.16 1.46
C ASP A 127 -10.66 -0.05 3.00
N TRP A 128 -11.55 -0.79 3.67
CA TRP A 128 -11.58 -0.85 5.13
C TRP A 128 -10.33 -1.54 5.69
N MET A 129 -9.89 -2.64 5.08
CA MET A 129 -8.67 -3.33 5.51
C MET A 129 -7.46 -2.41 5.42
N HIS A 130 -7.34 -1.65 4.32
CA HIS A 130 -6.30 -0.65 4.14
C HIS A 130 -6.33 0.41 5.24
N ILE A 131 -7.48 1.05 5.44
CA ILE A 131 -7.68 2.10 6.45
C ILE A 131 -7.38 1.57 7.86
N TRP A 132 -7.85 0.37 8.18
CA TRP A 132 -7.65 -0.23 9.50
C TRP A 132 -6.19 -0.61 9.74
N ASN A 133 -5.47 -1.10 8.73
CA ASN A 133 -4.04 -1.39 8.83
C ASN A 133 -3.22 -0.12 9.04
N GLN A 134 -3.57 0.98 8.37
CA GLN A 134 -2.90 2.28 8.58
C GLN A 134 -3.01 2.78 10.03
N LEU A 135 -4.13 2.51 10.70
CA LEU A 135 -4.37 2.90 12.10
C LEU A 135 -3.71 1.95 13.11
N THR A 136 -3.75 0.64 12.85
CA THR A 136 -3.44 -0.38 13.87
C THR A 136 -2.10 -1.08 13.71
N MET A 137 -1.48 -1.02 12.51
CA MET A 137 -0.23 -1.72 12.24
C MET A 137 0.98 -0.93 12.73
N THR A 138 1.90 -1.62 13.40
CA THR A 138 3.18 -1.04 13.81
C THR A 138 4.15 -0.93 12.64
N ALA A 139 5.02 0.09 12.66
CA ALA A 139 6.03 0.30 11.61
C ALA A 139 6.98 -0.90 11.43
N GLU A 140 7.21 -1.67 12.49
CA GLU A 140 8.08 -2.86 12.46
C GLU A 140 7.51 -4.00 11.59
N GLN A 141 6.18 -4.15 11.57
CA GLN A 141 5.50 -5.21 10.81
C GLN A 141 5.16 -4.78 9.38
N GLN A 142 5.09 -3.47 9.12
CA GLN A 142 4.68 -2.87 7.84
C GLN A 142 5.45 -3.45 6.64
N ARG A 143 6.78 -3.52 6.69
CA ARG A 143 7.58 -4.02 5.56
C ARG A 143 7.28 -5.48 5.23
N GLY A 144 7.03 -6.30 6.25
CA GLY A 144 6.62 -7.69 6.06
C GLY A 144 5.21 -7.77 5.44
N TYR A 145 4.30 -6.97 5.97
CA TYR A 145 2.92 -6.89 5.49
C TYR A 145 2.85 -6.49 4.01
N PHE A 146 3.58 -5.45 3.60
CA PHE A 146 3.61 -4.97 2.22
C PHE A 146 4.06 -6.05 1.23
N LYS A 147 5.01 -6.91 1.63
CA LYS A 147 5.40 -8.07 0.83
C LYS A 147 4.29 -9.11 0.73
N MET A 148 3.53 -9.35 1.80
CA MET A 148 2.42 -10.31 1.76
C MET A 148 1.29 -9.85 0.83
N ILE A 149 0.97 -8.56 0.84
CA ILE A 149 -0.11 -7.99 0.00
C ILE A 149 0.37 -7.47 -1.35
N GLY A 150 1.65 -7.65 -1.68
CA GLY A 150 2.21 -7.35 -3.00
C GLY A 150 2.54 -5.88 -3.27
N ASN A 151 2.57 -5.01 -2.26
CA ASN A 151 3.07 -3.65 -2.40
C ASN A 151 4.60 -3.64 -2.44
N THR A 152 5.16 -3.94 -3.61
CA THR A 152 6.60 -4.07 -3.84
C THR A 152 6.98 -3.47 -5.18
N THR A 153 8.22 -2.99 -5.31
CA THR A 153 8.77 -2.43 -6.55
C THR A 153 8.65 -3.39 -7.75
N GLN A 154 8.56 -4.70 -7.54
CA GLN A 154 8.40 -5.67 -8.64
C GLN A 154 6.98 -5.73 -9.21
N LEU A 155 5.97 -5.36 -8.43
CA LEU A 155 4.56 -5.47 -8.81
C LEU A 155 3.90 -4.11 -9.03
N THR A 156 4.26 -3.11 -8.23
CA THR A 156 3.59 -1.80 -8.25
C THR A 156 4.31 -0.75 -9.08
N PHE A 157 5.53 -1.02 -9.55
CA PHE A 157 6.23 -0.16 -10.50
C PHE A 157 6.05 -0.66 -11.93
N ILE A 158 6.15 0.25 -12.90
CA ILE A 158 5.97 -0.08 -14.31
C ILE A 158 7.05 -1.02 -14.84
N THR A 159 6.63 -1.94 -15.69
CA THR A 159 7.51 -2.70 -16.57
C THR A 159 7.87 -1.90 -17.81
N ASP A 160 9.05 -2.13 -18.37
CA ASP A 160 9.51 -1.53 -19.63
C ASP A 160 10.11 -2.63 -20.51
N PRO A 161 9.85 -2.64 -21.84
CA PRO A 161 10.47 -3.60 -22.76
C PRO A 161 12.00 -3.62 -22.75
N SER A 162 12.66 -2.54 -22.34
CA SER A 162 14.11 -2.41 -22.24
C SER A 162 14.72 -3.02 -20.97
N PHE A 163 13.88 -3.41 -20.00
CA PHE A 163 14.31 -4.04 -18.76
C PHE A 163 14.71 -5.51 -18.94
N ALA A 164 15.33 -6.06 -17.89
CA ALA A 164 15.76 -7.45 -17.89
C ALA A 164 14.58 -8.42 -17.92
N ASP A 165 14.79 -9.59 -18.54
CA ASP A 165 13.79 -10.67 -18.57
C ASP A 165 13.47 -11.21 -17.17
N VAL A 166 12.29 -11.83 -17.03
CA VAL A 166 11.92 -12.56 -15.80
C VAL A 166 12.68 -13.89 -15.73
N ASP A 167 13.34 -14.13 -14.59
CA ASP A 167 14.09 -15.37 -14.34
C ASP A 167 13.13 -16.54 -14.11
N GLY A 168 13.21 -17.58 -14.95
CA GLY A 168 12.42 -18.79 -14.83
C GLY A 168 13.13 -19.85 -13.97
N PRO A 169 12.38 -20.77 -13.31
CA PRO A 169 12.95 -21.72 -12.33
C PRO A 169 13.94 -22.75 -12.90
N CYS A 170 14.09 -22.86 -14.23
CA CYS A 170 14.78 -23.99 -14.87
C CYS A 170 16.01 -23.62 -15.70
N ASP A 171 16.15 -22.37 -16.15
CA ASP A 171 17.31 -21.85 -16.87
C ASP A 171 17.03 -20.38 -17.17
N SER A 172 17.95 -19.46 -16.88
CA SER A 172 17.85 -18.16 -17.54
C SER A 172 19.22 -17.54 -17.77
N LEU A 173 19.35 -16.99 -18.97
CA LEU A 173 20.35 -16.00 -19.35
C LEU A 173 20.05 -14.63 -18.70
N ALA A 174 19.05 -14.55 -17.81
CA ALA A 174 18.65 -13.33 -17.13
C ALA A 174 19.41 -13.20 -15.79
N PRO A 175 19.64 -11.96 -15.30
CA PRO A 175 20.14 -11.76 -13.96
C PRO A 175 19.21 -12.46 -12.95
N ARG A 176 19.80 -13.24 -12.03
CA ARG A 176 19.10 -13.93 -10.94
C ARG A 176 18.13 -12.98 -10.24
N GLN A 177 17.11 -13.50 -9.55
CA GLN A 177 16.13 -12.73 -8.74
C GLN A 177 16.75 -11.80 -7.67
N VAL A 178 17.39 -10.72 -8.11
CA VAL A 178 17.90 -9.62 -7.30
C VAL A 178 17.44 -8.35 -8.00
N CYS A 179 17.11 -7.32 -7.20
CA CYS A 179 16.86 -5.87 -7.40
C CYS A 179 16.70 -5.22 -8.79
N ALA A 180 17.01 -5.88 -9.89
CA ALA A 180 16.88 -5.39 -11.26
C ALA A 180 15.42 -5.18 -11.68
N PRO A 181 15.14 -4.08 -12.39
CA PRO A 181 13.85 -3.84 -13.02
C PRO A 181 13.56 -4.90 -14.07
N ARG A 182 12.29 -5.29 -14.21
CA ARG A 182 11.85 -6.41 -15.06
C ARG A 182 10.95 -5.94 -16.19
N ASN A 183 11.09 -6.57 -17.35
CA ASN A 183 10.25 -6.30 -18.50
C ASN A 183 8.88 -6.99 -18.44
N ALA A 184 8.57 -7.77 -17.41
CA ALA A 184 7.25 -8.37 -17.23
C ALA A 184 6.90 -8.40 -15.74
N LEU A 185 5.61 -8.34 -15.43
CA LEU A 185 5.13 -8.54 -14.06
C LEU A 185 5.18 -10.04 -13.78
N PRO A 186 5.92 -10.50 -12.78
CA PRO A 186 6.07 -11.93 -12.50
C PRO A 186 4.80 -12.51 -11.88
N GLU A 187 4.52 -13.79 -12.17
CA GLU A 187 3.53 -14.56 -11.42
C GLU A 187 3.89 -14.57 -9.93
N THR A 188 2.99 -14.05 -9.09
CA THR A 188 3.29 -13.81 -7.68
C THR A 188 2.12 -14.22 -6.80
N THR A 189 2.41 -14.95 -5.73
CA THR A 189 1.42 -15.37 -4.73
C THR A 189 1.39 -14.39 -3.56
N LEU A 190 0.21 -13.84 -3.30
CA LEU A 190 -0.09 -12.90 -2.22
C LEU A 190 -0.82 -13.62 -1.08
N TYR A 191 -0.64 -13.11 0.14
CA TYR A 191 -1.32 -13.57 1.36
C TYR A 191 -1.99 -12.38 2.05
N VAL A 192 -3.31 -12.27 1.92
CA VAL A 192 -4.09 -11.15 2.47
C VAL A 192 -4.79 -11.62 3.76
N PRO A 193 -4.42 -11.11 4.95
CA PRO A 193 -5.05 -11.53 6.20
C PRO A 193 -6.44 -10.90 6.34
N LEU A 194 -7.44 -11.73 6.65
CA LEU A 194 -8.80 -11.25 6.94
C LEU A 194 -8.86 -10.71 8.39
N GLN A 195 -9.65 -9.68 8.63
CA GLN A 195 -9.68 -8.94 9.90
C GLN A 195 -10.98 -9.15 10.70
N PHE A 196 -11.62 -10.31 10.55
CA PHE A 196 -12.81 -10.63 11.34
C PHE A 196 -12.49 -10.75 12.84
N TRP A 197 -13.51 -10.65 13.70
CA TRP A 197 -13.35 -10.69 15.16
C TRP A 197 -12.60 -11.94 15.67
N PHE A 198 -12.74 -13.07 14.98
CA PHE A 198 -12.08 -14.33 15.34
C PHE A 198 -10.65 -14.45 14.76
N CYS A 199 -10.24 -13.56 13.87
CA CYS A 199 -8.88 -13.53 13.31
C CYS A 199 -7.91 -12.71 14.17
N THR A 200 -8.41 -11.72 14.91
CA THR A 200 -7.57 -10.77 15.67
C THR A 200 -7.21 -11.27 17.06
N ASN A 201 -8.14 -11.93 17.77
CA ASN A 201 -7.93 -12.40 19.14
C ASN A 201 -8.21 -13.91 19.28
N PRO A 202 -7.24 -14.72 19.77
CA PRO A 202 -7.45 -16.16 19.96
C PRO A 202 -8.55 -16.48 20.98
N GLY A 203 -8.83 -15.58 21.93
CA GLY A 203 -9.94 -15.73 22.88
C GLY A 203 -11.33 -15.68 22.24
N LEU A 204 -11.42 -15.22 20.99
CA LEU A 204 -12.64 -15.16 20.18
C LEU A 204 -12.61 -16.11 18.99
N ALA A 205 -11.68 -17.07 18.97
CA ALA A 205 -11.64 -18.09 17.92
C ALA A 205 -13.01 -18.78 17.79
N LEU A 206 -13.45 -18.97 16.55
CA LEU A 206 -14.81 -19.40 16.24
C LEU A 206 -14.97 -20.91 16.52
N PRO A 207 -15.82 -21.35 17.47
CA PRO A 207 -15.92 -22.76 17.83
C PRO A 207 -16.74 -23.55 16.81
N LEU A 208 -16.06 -24.10 15.81
CA LEU A 208 -16.66 -24.96 14.78
C LEU A 208 -17.32 -26.20 15.38
N ILE A 209 -16.74 -26.77 16.45
CA ILE A 209 -17.31 -27.92 17.16
C ILE A 209 -18.67 -27.63 17.80
N ALA A 210 -18.92 -26.37 18.19
CA ALA A 210 -20.18 -25.94 18.78
C ALA A 210 -21.24 -25.56 17.72
N LEU A 211 -20.86 -25.47 16.45
CA LEU A 211 -21.71 -25.11 15.31
C LEU A 211 -22.04 -26.34 14.45
N GLN A 212 -22.47 -27.44 15.06
CA GLN A 212 -22.67 -28.72 14.34
C GLN A 212 -23.74 -28.67 13.25
N TYR A 213 -24.77 -27.84 13.40
CA TYR A 213 -25.88 -27.73 12.44
C TYR A 213 -25.77 -26.51 11.53
N HIS A 214 -24.83 -25.58 11.81
CA HIS A 214 -24.56 -24.43 10.96
C HIS A 214 -23.23 -24.61 10.22
N GLU A 215 -23.24 -24.38 8.93
CA GLU A 215 -22.01 -24.23 8.14
C GLU A 215 -21.50 -22.81 8.28
N VAL A 216 -20.17 -22.66 8.33
CA VAL A 216 -19.49 -21.37 8.25
C VAL A 216 -19.02 -21.20 6.82
N LYS A 217 -19.44 -20.11 6.18
CA LYS A 217 -19.11 -19.80 4.79
C LYS A 217 -18.44 -18.44 4.73
N ILE A 218 -17.39 -18.34 3.93
CA ILE A 218 -16.74 -17.08 3.59
C ILE A 218 -17.08 -16.79 2.12
N ASN A 219 -17.81 -15.70 1.89
CA ASN A 219 -18.12 -15.23 0.54
C ASN A 219 -17.14 -14.10 0.19
N LEU A 220 -16.45 -14.22 -0.93
CA LEU A 220 -15.47 -13.25 -1.39
C LEU A 220 -15.90 -12.71 -2.76
N ASP A 221 -15.94 -11.39 -2.87
CA ASP A 221 -16.15 -10.69 -4.13
C ASP A 221 -14.83 -10.06 -4.55
N ILE A 222 -14.35 -10.46 -5.73
CA ILE A 222 -13.09 -10.01 -6.30
C ILE A 222 -13.37 -8.86 -7.27
N ARG A 223 -12.60 -7.76 -7.19
CA ARG A 223 -12.72 -6.63 -8.10
C ARG A 223 -12.42 -7.02 -9.56
N PRO A 224 -13.00 -6.34 -10.56
CA PRO A 224 -12.60 -6.53 -11.95
C PRO A 224 -11.14 -6.11 -12.15
N ILE A 225 -10.46 -6.75 -13.10
CA ILE A 225 -9.04 -6.51 -13.38
C ILE A 225 -8.75 -5.05 -13.78
N ASP A 226 -9.72 -4.37 -14.40
CA ASP A 226 -9.64 -2.95 -14.79
C ASP A 226 -9.44 -2.01 -13.59
N GLU A 227 -9.85 -2.42 -12.38
CA GLU A 227 -9.66 -1.67 -11.13
C GLU A 227 -8.38 -2.09 -10.38
N CYS A 228 -7.63 -3.07 -10.88
CA CYS A 228 -6.43 -3.61 -10.21
C CYS A 228 -5.16 -3.45 -11.04
N LEU A 229 -5.26 -3.45 -12.37
CA LEU A 229 -4.14 -3.43 -13.31
C LEU A 229 -4.14 -2.13 -14.13
N TRP A 230 -2.97 -1.50 -14.24
CA TRP A 230 -2.72 -0.46 -15.24
C TRP A 230 -1.76 -1.01 -16.29
N ALA A 231 -2.25 -1.23 -17.53
CA ALA A 231 -1.46 -1.80 -18.62
C ALA A 231 -1.74 -1.09 -19.96
N VAL A 232 -0.70 -0.51 -20.56
CA VAL A 232 -0.79 0.27 -21.81
C VAL A 232 0.24 -0.19 -22.84
N THR A 233 -0.07 0.03 -24.12
CA THR A 233 0.82 -0.35 -25.23
C THR A 233 1.89 0.69 -25.57
N THR A 234 1.82 1.87 -24.96
CA THR A 234 2.71 3.00 -25.24
C THR A 234 2.66 4.04 -24.11
N LEU A 235 3.80 4.68 -23.85
CA LEU A 235 3.91 5.86 -22.99
C LEU A 235 4.04 7.18 -23.81
N SER A 236 4.13 7.07 -25.15
CA SER A 236 4.43 8.20 -26.04
C SER A 236 3.16 8.83 -26.61
N CYS A 237 2.57 9.78 -25.87
CA CYS A 237 1.37 10.52 -26.27
C CYS A 237 1.72 12.02 -26.48
N ASN A 238 1.62 12.54 -27.71
CA ASN A 238 1.82 13.99 -27.98
C ASN A 238 1.13 14.45 -29.28
N SER A 239 0.85 15.75 -29.37
CA SER A 239 0.28 16.47 -30.51
C SER A 239 1.30 17.42 -31.18
N GLY A 240 2.54 16.98 -31.39
CA GLY A 240 3.52 17.74 -32.18
C GLY A 240 3.30 17.54 -33.69
N PRO A 241 3.55 18.55 -34.56
CA PRO A 241 3.67 18.27 -35.99
C PRO A 241 4.78 17.22 -36.21
N PRO A 242 4.63 16.31 -37.18
CA PRO A 242 5.52 15.18 -37.35
C PRO A 242 6.92 15.66 -37.77
N ILE A 243 7.76 15.98 -36.80
CA ILE A 243 9.20 16.11 -37.00
C ILE A 243 9.77 14.71 -36.78
N ASN A 244 9.60 13.85 -37.79
CA ASN A 244 10.34 12.58 -37.95
C ASN A 244 10.48 11.68 -36.70
N VAL A 245 9.40 11.42 -35.94
CA VAL A 245 9.36 10.28 -35.00
C VAL A 245 8.07 9.51 -35.23
N ALA A 246 8.19 8.32 -35.81
CA ALA A 246 7.10 7.57 -36.44
C ALA A 246 6.08 6.88 -35.49
N ASN A 247 6.15 7.11 -34.16
CA ASN A 247 5.45 6.26 -33.18
C ASN A 247 4.69 7.02 -32.07
N GLN A 248 4.26 8.26 -32.28
CA GLN A 248 3.50 9.02 -31.25
C GLN A 248 1.99 8.94 -31.48
N TYR A 249 1.23 8.61 -30.42
CA TYR A 249 -0.22 8.56 -30.45
C TYR A 249 -0.83 9.94 -30.16
N ALA A 250 -1.98 10.24 -30.78
CA ALA A 250 -2.72 11.47 -30.53
C ALA A 250 -3.27 11.51 -29.09
N ALA A 251 -3.21 12.68 -28.46
CA ALA A 251 -3.81 12.93 -27.15
C ALA A 251 -5.32 12.62 -27.14
N GLY A 252 -5.82 12.11 -26.01
CA GLY A 252 -7.23 11.75 -25.85
C GLY A 252 -7.62 10.37 -26.40
N ARG A 253 -6.67 9.60 -26.96
CA ARG A 253 -6.93 8.22 -27.42
C ARG A 253 -6.66 7.19 -26.31
N PRO A 254 -7.56 6.23 -26.05
CA PRO A 254 -7.26 5.11 -25.15
C PRO A 254 -6.23 4.16 -25.78
N VAL A 255 -5.24 3.74 -25.00
CA VAL A 255 -4.14 2.84 -25.41
C VAL A 255 -3.98 1.60 -24.52
N PRO A 256 -5.07 0.87 -24.17
CA PRO A 256 -4.99 -0.29 -23.27
C PRO A 256 -4.30 -1.48 -23.93
N ALA A 257 -3.52 -2.23 -23.15
CA ALA A 257 -3.00 -3.54 -23.54
C ALA A 257 -4.10 -4.61 -23.39
N THR A 258 -4.96 -4.76 -24.41
CA THR A 258 -6.20 -5.57 -24.33
C THR A 258 -5.97 -7.04 -23.91
N ILE A 259 -4.85 -7.66 -24.29
CA ILE A 259 -4.57 -9.07 -23.93
C ILE A 259 -4.24 -9.20 -22.44
N ALA A 260 -3.61 -8.18 -21.83
CA ALA A 260 -3.30 -8.15 -20.40
C ALA A 260 -4.58 -8.09 -19.54
N TYR A 261 -5.59 -7.35 -19.99
CA TYR A 261 -6.91 -7.26 -19.33
C TYR A 261 -7.79 -8.51 -19.51
N ASN A 262 -7.40 -9.46 -20.36
CA ASN A 262 -8.08 -10.74 -20.51
C ASN A 262 -7.46 -11.86 -19.66
N GLN A 263 -6.46 -11.54 -18.82
CA GLN A 263 -5.86 -12.53 -17.92
C GLN A 263 -6.78 -12.86 -16.75
N SER A 264 -6.72 -14.12 -16.32
CA SER A 264 -7.44 -14.63 -15.15
C SER A 264 -6.50 -14.83 -13.97
N ILE A 265 -7.06 -14.88 -12.77
CA ILE A 265 -6.32 -15.31 -11.57
C ILE A 265 -5.84 -16.75 -11.76
N VAL A 266 -4.57 -17.01 -11.47
CA VAL A 266 -3.94 -18.33 -11.66
C VAL A 266 -4.48 -19.34 -10.65
N ALA A 267 -4.52 -18.93 -9.38
CA ALA A 267 -5.06 -19.72 -8.28
C ALA A 267 -5.54 -18.81 -7.16
N ALA A 268 -6.55 -19.26 -6.40
CA ALA A 268 -6.92 -18.65 -5.14
C ALA A 268 -7.45 -19.71 -4.16
N SER A 269 -7.10 -19.56 -2.89
CA SER A 269 -7.57 -20.41 -1.79
C SER A 269 -7.60 -19.65 -0.47
N LEU A 270 -8.27 -20.21 0.54
CA LEU A 270 -8.28 -19.67 1.89
C LEU A 270 -7.49 -20.58 2.82
N TYR A 271 -6.52 -20.05 3.54
CA TYR A 271 -5.84 -20.76 4.62
C TYR A 271 -6.52 -20.42 5.93
N VAL A 272 -6.92 -21.45 6.67
CA VAL A 272 -7.55 -21.28 7.99
C VAL A 272 -6.68 -21.96 9.02
N ASP A 273 -6.30 -21.22 10.04
CA ASP A 273 -5.62 -21.77 11.21
C ASP A 273 -6.65 -22.44 12.11
N TYR A 274 -6.57 -23.76 12.20
CA TYR A 274 -7.41 -24.56 13.08
C TYR A 274 -6.73 -24.77 14.43
N VAL A 275 -7.51 -24.61 15.50
CA VAL A 275 -7.06 -24.94 16.86
C VAL A 275 -7.66 -26.28 17.27
N PHE A 276 -6.79 -27.20 17.70
CA PHE A 276 -7.14 -28.52 18.21
C PHE A 276 -7.09 -28.49 19.72
N LEU A 277 -8.19 -28.88 20.37
CA LEU A 277 -8.32 -28.86 21.82
C LEU A 277 -8.18 -30.26 22.40
N ASP A 278 -7.69 -30.34 23.63
CA ASP A 278 -7.72 -31.61 24.38
C ASP A 278 -9.17 -32.04 24.67
N THR A 279 -9.35 -33.34 24.89
CA THR A 279 -10.65 -34.03 24.96
C THR A 279 -11.61 -33.39 25.96
N ASP A 280 -11.12 -32.95 27.11
CA ASP A 280 -11.96 -32.36 28.15
C ASP A 280 -12.44 -30.95 27.80
N GLU A 281 -11.57 -30.11 27.26
CA GLU A 281 -11.95 -28.76 26.80
C GLU A 281 -12.84 -28.83 25.57
N ARG A 282 -12.50 -29.71 24.62
CA ARG A 282 -13.30 -30.02 23.44
C ARG A 282 -14.74 -30.41 23.81
N ARG A 283 -14.92 -31.28 24.80
CA ARG A 283 -16.26 -31.67 25.30
C ARG A 283 -17.01 -30.49 25.92
N ARG A 284 -16.33 -29.65 26.70
CA ARG A 284 -16.95 -28.45 27.29
C ARG A 284 -17.34 -27.43 26.23
N MET A 285 -16.50 -27.22 25.22
CA MET A 285 -16.80 -26.35 24.08
C MET A 285 -18.00 -26.84 23.27
N ALA A 286 -18.19 -28.15 23.12
CA ALA A 286 -19.34 -28.69 22.40
C ALA A 286 -20.67 -28.62 23.19
N GLN A 287 -20.62 -28.77 24.52
CA GLN A 287 -21.80 -28.92 25.36
C GLN A 287 -22.32 -27.62 25.94
N ASN A 288 -21.42 -26.71 26.34
CA ASN A 288 -21.81 -25.49 27.03
C ASN A 288 -22.29 -24.42 26.04
N PRO A 289 -23.27 -23.59 26.45
CA PRO A 289 -23.64 -22.41 25.70
C PRO A 289 -22.51 -21.36 25.76
N HIS A 290 -22.22 -20.72 24.63
CA HIS A 290 -21.22 -19.66 24.53
C HIS A 290 -21.85 -18.33 24.14
N GLU A 291 -21.34 -17.25 24.72
CA GLU A 291 -21.64 -15.88 24.31
C GLU A 291 -20.32 -15.16 24.03
N TYR A 292 -20.14 -14.74 22.77
CA TYR A 292 -18.98 -13.97 22.34
C TYR A 292 -19.40 -12.52 22.13
N LEU A 293 -18.71 -11.60 22.80
CA LEU A 293 -18.77 -10.19 22.46
C LEU A 293 -17.89 -9.97 21.23
N ILE A 294 -18.52 -9.79 20.08
CA ILE A 294 -17.86 -9.63 18.78
C ILE A 294 -17.93 -8.18 18.30
N THR A 295 -17.07 -7.85 17.35
CA THR A 295 -17.12 -6.58 16.62
C THR A 295 -17.64 -6.81 15.21
N GLN A 296 -18.40 -5.86 14.70
CA GLN A 296 -18.91 -5.84 13.33
C GLN A 296 -18.56 -4.51 12.66
N LEU A 297 -18.42 -4.52 11.35
CA LEU A 297 -18.27 -3.32 10.53
C LEU A 297 -19.63 -2.91 9.93
N GLN A 298 -19.99 -1.63 10.08
CA GLN A 298 -21.10 -1.02 9.39
C GLN A 298 -20.61 -0.01 8.36
N PHE A 299 -21.14 -0.14 7.15
CA PHE A 299 -20.91 0.76 6.03
C PHE A 299 -22.22 0.89 5.24
N THR A 300 -22.70 2.12 5.05
CA THR A 300 -24.00 2.39 4.39
C THR A 300 -23.88 2.62 2.89
N GLY A 301 -22.66 2.56 2.33
CA GLY A 301 -22.37 2.90 0.94
C GLY A 301 -21.70 4.27 0.79
N ASP A 302 -21.28 4.56 -0.45
CA ASP A 302 -20.66 5.82 -0.82
C ASP A 302 -21.72 6.94 -0.91
N GLU A 303 -21.43 8.10 -0.31
CA GLU A 303 -22.24 9.30 -0.43
C GLU A 303 -21.56 10.30 -1.38
N SER A 304 -22.16 10.55 -2.54
CA SER A 304 -21.63 11.49 -3.52
C SER A 304 -21.83 12.94 -3.08
N VAL A 305 -20.76 13.73 -3.15
CA VAL A 305 -20.75 15.15 -2.78
C VAL A 305 -20.16 16.00 -3.90
N GLY A 306 -20.78 17.15 -4.15
CA GLY A 306 -20.32 18.14 -5.13
C GLY A 306 -20.39 19.58 -4.61
N SER A 307 -20.67 19.75 -3.32
CA SER A 307 -20.69 21.04 -2.63
C SER A 307 -19.65 21.07 -1.53
N SER A 308 -19.15 22.24 -1.18
CA SER A 308 -18.18 22.40 -0.08
C SER A 308 -18.79 22.12 1.29
N SER A 309 -20.08 22.36 1.52
CA SER A 309 -20.74 22.05 2.80
C SER A 309 -21.76 20.92 2.62
N ASN A 310 -21.56 19.81 3.32
CA ASN A 310 -22.40 18.62 3.22
C ASN A 310 -22.88 18.16 4.59
N LYS A 311 -24.14 17.70 4.65
CA LYS A 311 -24.73 17.09 5.84
C LYS A 311 -25.07 15.65 5.53
N ILE A 312 -24.29 14.72 6.07
CA ILE A 312 -24.42 13.29 5.84
C ILE A 312 -25.19 12.68 7.00
N LYS A 313 -26.30 12.01 6.69
CA LYS A 313 -27.10 11.31 7.70
C LYS A 313 -26.50 9.93 7.96
N LEU A 314 -26.14 9.65 9.21
CA LEU A 314 -25.58 8.37 9.61
C LEU A 314 -26.72 7.43 10.04
N ASN A 315 -26.87 6.30 9.33
CA ASN A 315 -27.88 5.29 9.64
C ASN A 315 -27.24 4.05 10.29
N PHE A 316 -26.39 4.27 11.29
CA PHE A 316 -25.77 3.20 12.06
C PHE A 316 -26.66 2.73 13.20
N ASN A 317 -26.36 1.53 13.70
CA ASN A 317 -27.02 0.90 14.82
C ASN A 317 -25.99 0.36 15.82
N HIS A 318 -26.47 -0.18 16.94
CA HIS A 318 -25.71 -0.83 18.00
C HIS A 318 -24.75 0.13 18.77
N PRO A 319 -24.08 -0.38 19.83
CA PRO A 319 -23.01 0.35 20.50
C PRO A 319 -21.78 0.48 19.60
N VAL A 320 -21.62 1.64 18.97
CA VAL A 320 -20.50 2.01 18.10
C VAL A 320 -19.30 2.45 18.95
N LYS A 321 -18.12 1.93 18.63
CA LYS A 321 -16.83 2.22 19.26
C LYS A 321 -16.23 3.50 18.70
N GLU A 322 -16.25 3.65 17.39
CA GLU A 322 -15.68 4.79 16.68
C GLU A 322 -16.35 4.98 15.31
N LEU A 323 -16.15 6.18 14.76
CA LEU A 323 -16.44 6.50 13.36
C LEU A 323 -15.13 6.77 12.64
N VAL A 324 -14.97 6.17 11.47
CA VAL A 324 -13.85 6.44 10.56
C VAL A 324 -14.43 6.89 9.24
N TRP A 325 -13.92 7.97 8.68
CA TRP A 325 -14.37 8.43 7.37
C TRP A 325 -13.24 8.95 6.50
N VAL A 326 -13.45 8.79 5.20
CA VAL A 326 -12.56 9.28 4.15
C VAL A 326 -13.40 10.02 3.10
N VAL A 327 -12.76 10.96 2.42
CA VAL A 327 -13.33 11.66 1.27
C VAL A 327 -12.41 11.39 0.10
N GLN A 328 -12.92 10.70 -0.92
CA GLN A 328 -12.14 10.35 -2.09
C GLN A 328 -12.59 11.19 -3.28
N PRO A 329 -11.75 12.08 -3.81
CA PRO A 329 -12.05 12.77 -5.07
C PRO A 329 -12.21 11.76 -6.21
N ASP A 330 -13.25 11.94 -7.04
CA ASP A 330 -13.49 11.03 -8.19
C ASP A 330 -12.35 11.12 -9.23
N GLN A 331 -11.61 12.23 -9.25
CA GLN A 331 -10.44 12.42 -10.12
C GLN A 331 -9.28 11.48 -9.78
N ASN A 332 -9.19 10.98 -8.54
CA ASN A 332 -8.13 10.06 -8.13
C ASN A 332 -8.43 8.61 -8.59
N VAL A 333 -9.69 8.28 -8.85
CA VAL A 333 -10.18 6.91 -9.10
C VAL A 333 -10.94 6.75 -10.42
N ASP A 334 -10.63 7.59 -11.40
CA ASP A 334 -11.16 7.45 -12.75
C ASP A 334 -10.32 6.46 -13.59
N TYR A 335 -10.61 5.17 -13.42
CA TYR A 335 -9.90 4.07 -14.08
C TYR A 335 -9.90 4.21 -15.62
N CYS A 336 -10.98 4.72 -16.21
CA CYS A 336 -11.09 4.88 -17.66
C CYS A 336 -10.15 5.96 -18.19
N SER A 337 -10.06 7.11 -17.52
CA SER A 337 -9.14 8.17 -17.95
C SER A 337 -7.68 7.79 -17.73
N SER A 338 -7.38 6.88 -16.79
CA SER A 338 -6.03 6.37 -16.57
C SER A 338 -5.40 5.69 -17.80
N LEU A 339 -6.21 5.19 -18.73
CA LEU A 339 -5.78 4.51 -19.97
C LEU A 339 -5.77 5.45 -21.19
N THR A 340 -6.18 6.70 -21.00
CA THR A 340 -6.32 7.68 -22.07
C THR A 340 -5.04 8.52 -22.19
N CYS A 341 -4.45 8.53 -23.38
CA CYS A 341 -3.26 9.31 -23.67
C CYS A 341 -3.39 10.78 -23.22
N ASP A 342 -2.37 11.28 -22.52
CA ASP A 342 -2.25 12.66 -22.02
C ASP A 342 -3.20 13.05 -20.86
N ALA A 343 -4.06 12.13 -20.41
CA ALA A 343 -4.86 12.34 -19.20
C ALA A 343 -3.96 12.39 -17.94
N THR A 344 -4.44 13.03 -16.87
CA THR A 344 -3.65 13.20 -15.64
C THR A 344 -3.28 11.85 -15.01
N LEU A 345 -4.24 10.93 -14.87
CA LEU A 345 -3.99 9.59 -14.31
C LEU A 345 -3.08 8.74 -15.19
N PHE A 346 -3.08 8.95 -16.51
CA PHE A 346 -2.12 8.30 -17.40
C PHE A 346 -0.68 8.76 -17.13
N LYS A 347 -0.47 10.07 -16.86
CA LYS A 347 0.86 10.63 -16.56
C LYS A 347 1.44 10.16 -15.23
N VAL A 348 0.57 9.87 -14.25
CA VAL A 348 0.97 9.28 -12.96
C VAL A 348 0.87 7.75 -12.95
N LEU A 349 0.77 7.13 -14.13
CA LEU A 349 0.86 5.69 -14.33
C LEU A 349 -0.30 4.89 -13.70
N GLY A 350 -1.49 5.47 -13.54
CA GLY A 350 -2.68 4.76 -13.10
C GLY A 350 -3.57 5.52 -12.12
N ALA A 351 -4.71 4.92 -11.78
CA ALA A 351 -5.58 5.40 -10.72
C ALA A 351 -4.94 5.19 -9.33
N GLN A 352 -5.39 5.95 -8.34
CA GLN A 352 -4.86 5.96 -6.97
C GLN A 352 -5.97 5.61 -5.97
N PRO A 353 -6.36 4.32 -5.85
CA PRO A 353 -7.53 3.88 -5.08
C PRO A 353 -7.43 4.14 -3.58
N PHE A 354 -6.21 4.24 -3.04
CA PHE A 354 -5.97 4.51 -1.62
C PHE A 354 -5.52 5.94 -1.32
N ASN A 355 -5.52 6.83 -2.33
CA ASN A 355 -5.27 8.25 -2.12
C ASN A 355 -6.57 8.96 -1.70
N TYR A 356 -6.66 9.27 -0.41
CA TYR A 356 -7.77 10.00 0.21
C TYR A 356 -7.50 11.51 0.40
N THR A 357 -6.51 12.06 -0.32
CA THR A 357 -6.15 13.48 -0.27
C THR A 357 -6.78 14.27 -1.41
N ASP A 358 -6.75 15.60 -1.31
CA ASP A 358 -7.35 16.51 -2.29
C ASP A 358 -6.48 16.80 -3.53
N ALA A 359 -5.35 16.11 -3.66
CA ALA A 359 -4.48 16.16 -4.83
C ALA A 359 -4.01 14.76 -5.26
N ILE A 360 -3.63 14.66 -6.53
CA ILE A 360 -3.05 13.43 -7.10
C ILE A 360 -1.61 13.29 -6.62
N ASP A 361 -1.21 12.08 -6.24
CA ASP A 361 0.19 11.77 -5.94
C ASP A 361 1.04 11.95 -7.19
N ALA A 362 1.98 12.88 -7.15
CA ALA A 362 2.87 13.16 -8.27
C ALA A 362 4.08 12.22 -8.33
N LEU A 363 4.31 11.40 -7.30
CA LEU A 363 5.46 10.49 -7.26
C LEU A 363 5.25 9.34 -8.26
N PRO A 364 6.13 9.19 -9.27
CA PRO A 364 5.97 8.17 -10.29
C PRO A 364 6.40 6.79 -9.77
N ASN A 365 5.54 5.79 -9.97
CA ASN A 365 5.85 4.38 -9.71
C ASN A 365 6.70 3.78 -10.85
N ALA A 366 7.90 4.31 -11.06
CA ALA A 366 8.82 3.90 -12.12
C ALA A 366 10.28 4.03 -11.71
N VAL A 367 11.09 2.98 -11.93
CA VAL A 367 12.53 2.99 -11.62
C VAL A 367 13.27 4.05 -12.45
N HIS A 368 12.82 4.26 -13.70
CA HIS A 368 13.30 5.30 -14.60
C HIS A 368 13.12 6.74 -14.09
N ALA A 369 12.33 6.95 -13.04
CA ALA A 369 12.20 8.28 -12.43
C ALA A 369 13.42 8.65 -11.58
N PHE A 370 14.19 7.66 -11.12
CA PHE A 370 15.30 7.85 -10.18
C PHE A 370 16.69 7.59 -10.81
N GLY A 371 16.75 6.87 -11.92
CA GLY A 371 17.98 6.53 -12.65
C GLY A 371 17.90 6.86 -14.13
N GLY A 372 19.06 7.04 -14.79
CA GLY A 372 19.11 7.38 -16.20
C GLY A 372 18.91 6.17 -17.11
N PRO A 373 18.58 6.37 -18.39
CA PRO A 373 18.37 5.26 -19.33
C PRO A 373 19.61 4.38 -19.51
N GLN A 374 20.82 4.94 -19.31
CA GLN A 374 22.06 4.18 -19.47
C GLN A 374 22.30 3.21 -18.32
N GLU A 375 21.89 3.58 -17.12
CA GLU A 375 22.08 2.83 -15.87
C GLU A 375 20.93 1.85 -15.61
N VAL A 376 19.72 2.15 -16.11
CA VAL A 376 18.53 1.32 -15.84
C VAL A 376 18.16 0.41 -17.02
N ALA A 377 18.40 0.83 -18.26
CA ALA A 377 17.77 0.23 -19.44
C ALA A 377 18.65 0.14 -20.71
N ALA A 378 19.96 0.40 -20.64
CA ALA A 378 20.83 0.31 -21.83
C ALA A 378 20.90 -1.10 -22.42
N ASN A 379 20.88 -2.11 -21.55
CA ASN A 379 20.89 -3.53 -21.89
C ASN A 379 20.46 -4.34 -20.65
N SER A 380 20.29 -5.65 -20.79
CA SER A 380 19.89 -6.55 -19.70
C SER A 380 20.85 -6.60 -18.50
N ASN A 381 22.09 -6.12 -18.66
CA ASN A 381 23.12 -6.05 -17.63
C ASN A 381 23.45 -4.60 -17.20
N ALA A 382 22.63 -3.62 -17.57
CA ALA A 382 22.90 -2.21 -17.29
C ALA A 382 22.77 -1.88 -15.79
N PHE A 383 21.83 -2.54 -15.10
CA PHE A 383 21.52 -2.31 -13.69
C PHE A 383 22.17 -3.34 -12.75
N ILE A 384 22.34 -4.58 -13.23
CA ILE A 384 23.05 -5.65 -12.54
C ILE A 384 23.94 -6.35 -13.55
N ASP A 385 25.23 -6.46 -13.24
CA ASP A 385 26.20 -7.09 -14.12
C ASP A 385 26.05 -8.63 -14.18
N ALA A 386 26.80 -9.27 -15.08
CA ALA A 386 26.79 -10.74 -15.23
C ALA A 386 27.26 -11.52 -13.98
N ARG A 387 27.81 -10.84 -12.96
CA ARG A 387 28.25 -11.41 -11.69
C ARG A 387 27.18 -11.29 -10.61
N GLY A 388 26.07 -10.59 -10.87
CA GLY A 388 25.00 -10.35 -9.92
C GLY A 388 25.26 -9.16 -8.99
N LEU A 389 26.16 -8.25 -9.37
CA LEU A 389 26.48 -7.03 -8.62
C LEU A 389 25.95 -5.80 -9.38
N PHE A 390 25.74 -4.70 -8.67
CA PHE A 390 25.50 -3.40 -9.30
C PHE A 390 26.64 -3.04 -10.26
N GLN A 391 26.29 -2.58 -11.45
CA GLN A 391 27.21 -2.12 -12.49
C GLN A 391 27.90 -0.81 -12.08
N ASP A 392 27.21 0.05 -11.32
CA ASP A 392 27.76 1.25 -10.68
C ASP A 392 27.30 1.38 -9.21
N ALA A 393 27.91 0.60 -8.32
CA ALA A 393 27.52 0.64 -6.92
C ALA A 393 27.97 1.93 -6.18
N GLY A 394 28.77 2.80 -6.81
CA GLY A 394 29.43 3.94 -6.18
C GLY A 394 28.73 5.27 -6.43
N ALA A 395 28.76 6.17 -5.44
CA ALA A 395 28.49 7.58 -5.70
C ALA A 395 29.77 8.19 -6.31
N LEU A 396 29.79 8.41 -7.62
CA LEU A 396 30.97 8.93 -8.31
C LEU A 396 31.03 10.47 -8.32
N ASP A 397 32.18 11.01 -7.93
CA ASP A 397 32.58 12.39 -8.23
C ASP A 397 33.33 12.42 -9.58
N ALA A 398 33.18 13.52 -10.34
CA ALA A 398 33.88 13.68 -11.61
C ALA A 398 35.41 13.82 -11.40
N TYR A 399 36.16 12.84 -11.90
CA TYR A 399 37.63 12.69 -11.97
C TYR A 399 38.30 12.00 -10.76
N ILE A 400 38.70 10.73 -10.97
CA ILE A 400 39.56 9.96 -10.06
C ILE A 400 40.89 9.67 -10.81
N PRO A 401 42.07 10.04 -10.26
CA PRO A 401 43.34 9.82 -10.92
C PRO A 401 43.66 8.32 -11.13
N ALA A 402 44.30 7.98 -12.25
CA ALA A 402 44.83 6.65 -12.48
C ALA A 402 45.77 6.23 -11.32
N ASN A 403 45.55 5.04 -10.75
CA ASN A 403 46.29 4.43 -9.62
C ASN A 403 45.89 4.85 -8.19
N PHE A 404 44.72 5.47 -7.99
CA PHE A 404 44.18 5.70 -6.64
C PHE A 404 43.49 4.43 -6.08
N SER A 405 44.05 3.82 -5.03
CA SER A 405 43.50 2.63 -4.35
C SER A 405 42.69 2.98 -3.10
N GLY A 406 41.67 3.83 -3.26
CA GLY A 406 40.76 4.24 -2.18
C GLY A 406 39.43 3.49 -2.17
N TYR A 407 38.62 3.67 -1.13
CA TYR A 407 37.34 2.96 -0.88
C TYR A 407 36.36 2.84 -2.07
N TRP A 408 36.45 3.72 -3.07
CA TRP A 408 35.55 3.82 -4.23
C TRP A 408 36.09 3.18 -5.54
N ASN A 409 37.17 2.40 -5.52
CA ASN A 409 37.72 1.80 -6.75
C ASN A 409 37.19 0.39 -7.06
N GLY A 410 36.86 0.14 -8.34
CA GLY A 410 36.97 -1.20 -8.92
C GLY A 410 36.28 -1.44 -10.27
N PRO A 411 37.01 -1.32 -11.41
CA PRO A 411 36.86 -2.26 -12.53
C PRO A 411 38.19 -2.95 -12.93
N SER A 412 39.34 -2.54 -12.38
CA SER A 412 40.67 -2.98 -12.83
C SER A 412 41.20 -4.27 -12.20
N ASN A 413 40.70 -4.70 -11.03
CA ASN A 413 41.03 -6.01 -10.46
C ASN A 413 39.89 -6.59 -9.59
N PRO A 414 39.07 -7.49 -10.15
CA PRO A 414 37.84 -7.98 -9.52
C PRO A 414 38.04 -8.96 -8.35
N TYR A 415 39.28 -9.32 -7.99
CA TYR A 415 39.57 -10.34 -6.98
C TYR A 415 40.17 -9.79 -5.68
N ASN A 416 40.48 -8.50 -5.61
CA ASN A 416 41.17 -7.89 -4.46
C ASN A 416 40.60 -6.52 -4.02
N GLU A 417 39.54 -6.02 -4.67
CA GLU A 417 38.94 -4.70 -4.43
C GLU A 417 37.41 -4.81 -4.29
N ALA A 418 36.79 -3.86 -3.57
CA ALA A 418 35.34 -3.80 -3.41
C ALA A 418 34.69 -3.23 -4.69
N ASN A 419 33.57 -3.80 -5.16
CA ASN A 419 32.87 -3.35 -6.37
C ASN A 419 32.03 -2.09 -6.10
N LEU A 420 32.71 -0.97 -5.79
CA LEU A 420 32.12 0.34 -5.48
C LEU A 420 32.49 1.42 -6.53
N GLY A 421 33.14 1.05 -7.63
CA GLY A 421 33.47 1.97 -8.72
C GLY A 421 32.55 1.79 -9.92
N GLY A 422 32.17 2.89 -10.57
CA GLY A 422 31.41 2.90 -11.81
C GLY A 422 32.18 3.45 -13.00
N ILE A 423 31.47 3.65 -14.11
CA ILE A 423 32.01 4.30 -15.31
C ILE A 423 32.20 5.79 -15.00
N GLU A 424 33.39 6.34 -15.25
CA GLU A 424 33.63 7.77 -15.06
C GLU A 424 32.60 8.60 -15.83
N VAL A 425 31.86 9.46 -15.12
CA VAL A 425 31.11 10.54 -15.78
C VAL A 425 32.15 11.36 -16.54
N PRO A 426 31.98 11.62 -17.85
CA PRO A 426 32.95 12.40 -18.62
C PRO A 426 33.15 13.76 -17.95
N GLY A 427 34.22 13.88 -17.17
CA GLY A 427 34.62 15.13 -16.57
C GLY A 427 34.87 16.10 -17.70
N TYR A 428 34.42 17.34 -17.56
CA TYR A 428 34.91 18.42 -18.40
C TYR A 428 36.43 18.36 -18.35
N ASN A 429 37.05 18.07 -19.49
CA ASN A 429 38.49 17.82 -19.56
C ASN A 429 39.25 19.10 -19.13
N THR A 430 39.59 19.21 -17.84
CA THR A 430 40.48 20.25 -17.31
C THR A 430 41.95 19.87 -17.50
N THR A 431 42.26 18.68 -18.04
CA THR A 431 43.64 18.28 -18.36
C THR A 431 44.22 19.01 -19.58
N ASN A 432 43.43 19.86 -20.24
CA ASN A 432 43.90 20.77 -21.30
C ASN A 432 44.19 22.21 -20.82
N ILE A 433 44.51 22.42 -19.54
CA ILE A 433 45.05 23.73 -19.10
C ILE A 433 46.51 23.91 -19.58
N ASN A 434 47.19 22.86 -20.07
CA ASN A 434 48.61 22.94 -20.51
C ASN A 434 48.92 22.32 -21.88
N SER A 435 47.96 22.18 -22.81
CA SER A 435 48.30 21.86 -24.22
C SER A 435 48.46 23.15 -25.03
N PRO A 436 49.62 23.42 -25.66
CA PRO A 436 49.87 24.68 -26.36
C PRO A 436 49.04 24.95 -27.63
N ASN A 437 48.07 24.11 -28.02
CA ASN A 437 47.48 24.17 -29.36
C ASN A 437 45.93 24.10 -29.44
N TYR A 438 45.20 24.55 -28.42
CA TYR A 438 43.77 24.89 -28.58
C TYR A 438 43.46 26.24 -27.89
N PRO A 439 42.97 27.27 -28.62
CA PRO A 439 42.72 28.56 -28.03
C PRO A 439 41.37 28.52 -27.31
N TYR A 440 41.38 28.38 -25.98
CA TYR A 440 40.21 28.69 -25.16
C TYR A 440 40.43 30.08 -24.55
N SER A 441 39.83 31.11 -25.18
CA SER A 441 39.69 32.41 -24.54
C SER A 441 38.66 32.29 -23.43
N VAL A 442 39.09 32.54 -22.19
CA VAL A 442 38.20 32.93 -21.10
C VAL A 442 37.54 34.24 -21.54
N GLN A 443 36.28 34.18 -21.99
CA GLN A 443 35.49 35.41 -22.13
C GLN A 443 35.19 35.92 -20.71
N PRO A 444 35.55 37.18 -20.38
CA PRO A 444 35.10 37.80 -19.14
C PRO A 444 33.56 37.93 -19.16
N PRO A 445 32.90 38.14 -18.00
CA PRO A 445 31.44 38.22 -17.94
C PRO A 445 30.92 39.26 -18.93
N PRO A 446 29.78 39.02 -19.60
CA PRO A 446 29.35 39.84 -20.71
C PRO A 446 29.10 41.27 -20.24
N THR A 447 29.95 42.19 -20.70
CA THR A 447 29.68 43.62 -20.62
C THR A 447 28.55 43.94 -21.59
N PHE A 448 27.47 44.52 -21.06
CA PHE A 448 26.41 45.11 -21.88
C PHE A 448 27.00 46.23 -22.73
N GLY A 449 27.09 46.03 -24.05
CA GLY A 449 27.70 46.99 -24.97
C GLY A 449 27.26 46.84 -26.42
N ALA A 450 26.27 47.65 -26.79
CA ALA A 450 26.01 48.30 -28.09
C ALA A 450 26.52 47.66 -29.42
N SER A 451 25.55 47.14 -30.17
CA SER A 451 25.25 47.39 -31.61
C SER A 451 26.38 47.44 -32.66
N GLY A 452 26.39 46.45 -33.56
CA GLY A 452 26.78 46.58 -34.96
C GLY A 452 25.58 46.36 -35.89
N PRO A 453 25.48 47.04 -37.06
CA PRO A 453 24.29 47.03 -37.89
C PRO A 453 24.30 45.80 -38.80
N ASN A 454 23.44 44.82 -38.50
CA ASN A 454 22.97 43.71 -39.38
C ASN A 454 22.86 42.35 -38.67
N GLN A 455 22.27 42.30 -37.47
CA GLN A 455 21.78 41.05 -36.88
C GLN A 455 20.43 41.34 -36.21
N GLY A 456 19.36 40.70 -36.69
CA GLY A 456 18.04 40.71 -36.03
C GLY A 456 18.09 40.10 -34.62
N PRO A 457 17.00 40.20 -33.84
CA PRO A 457 17.03 39.98 -32.40
C PRO A 457 17.43 38.54 -32.03
N GLY A 458 18.50 38.42 -31.25
CA GLY A 458 18.69 37.39 -30.22
C GLY A 458 18.53 35.93 -30.64
N LYS A 459 19.44 35.41 -31.49
CA LYS A 459 19.70 33.97 -31.50
C LYS A 459 20.67 33.64 -30.36
N LEU A 460 20.13 33.07 -29.29
CA LEU A 460 20.91 32.30 -28.33
C LEU A 460 21.60 31.18 -29.10
N TYR A 461 22.92 31.23 -29.24
CA TYR A 461 23.68 30.07 -29.64
C TYR A 461 23.64 29.08 -28.48
N ALA A 462 22.82 28.03 -28.62
CA ALA A 462 22.91 26.85 -27.79
C ALA A 462 24.35 26.35 -27.90
N ALA A 463 25.09 26.38 -26.79
CA ALA A 463 26.37 25.74 -26.73
C ALA A 463 26.13 24.24 -26.90
N THR A 464 26.61 23.67 -28.01
CA THR A 464 26.64 22.23 -28.28
C THR A 464 27.66 21.55 -27.38
N TYR A 465 27.45 21.63 -26.06
CA TYR A 465 28.03 20.68 -25.12
C TYR A 465 27.07 19.49 -25.07
N PRO A 466 27.56 18.23 -24.97
CA PRO A 466 26.67 17.11 -24.76
C PRO A 466 25.87 17.44 -23.50
N ASP A 467 24.56 17.44 -23.66
CA ASP A 467 23.61 17.89 -22.66
C ASP A 467 23.92 17.23 -21.31
N HIS A 468 23.60 17.93 -20.22
CA HIS A 468 23.50 17.34 -18.88
C HIS A 468 22.44 16.22 -18.80
N ASN A 469 21.85 15.83 -19.93
CA ASN A 469 20.90 14.75 -20.15
C ASN A 469 21.57 13.44 -20.60
N ASN A 470 22.89 13.32 -20.56
CA ASN A 470 23.64 12.07 -20.81
C ASN A 470 23.59 11.10 -19.61
N GLY A 471 22.41 10.85 -19.05
CA GLY A 471 22.21 9.94 -17.91
C GLY A 471 22.01 10.65 -16.56
N SER A 472 21.53 9.91 -15.58
CA SER A 472 21.41 10.37 -14.20
C SER A 472 22.79 10.27 -13.54
N THR A 473 23.19 11.26 -12.74
CA THR A 473 24.39 11.11 -11.90
C THR A 473 24.16 10.20 -10.69
N VAL A 474 22.95 9.66 -10.55
CA VAL A 474 22.63 8.66 -9.53
C VAL A 474 23.01 7.30 -10.07
N SER A 475 23.87 6.61 -9.33
CA SER A 475 24.32 5.27 -9.62
C SER A 475 23.15 4.26 -9.62
N ASP A 476 23.31 3.06 -10.17
CA ASP A 476 22.25 2.03 -10.17
C ASP A 476 21.90 1.56 -8.74
N ALA A 477 22.88 1.46 -7.85
CA ALA A 477 22.66 1.20 -6.43
C ALA A 477 21.92 2.35 -5.75
N GLY A 478 22.26 3.61 -6.07
CA GLY A 478 21.53 4.79 -5.61
C GLY A 478 20.08 4.78 -6.11
N THR A 479 19.87 4.43 -7.37
CA THR A 479 18.55 4.29 -8.00
C THR A 479 17.72 3.22 -7.30
N PHE A 480 18.30 2.06 -7.00
CA PHE A 480 17.64 1.00 -6.24
C PHE A 480 17.20 1.49 -4.86
N VAL A 481 18.11 2.15 -4.11
CA VAL A 481 17.79 2.67 -2.78
C VAL A 481 16.67 3.69 -2.85
N LEU A 482 16.73 4.66 -3.78
CA LEU A 482 15.68 5.67 -3.95
C LEU A 482 14.34 5.02 -4.30
N THR A 483 14.34 4.06 -5.23
CA THR A 483 13.14 3.31 -5.63
C THR A 483 12.53 2.57 -4.44
N GLU A 484 13.33 1.81 -3.69
CA GLU A 484 12.83 1.09 -2.50
C GLU A 484 12.34 2.03 -1.40
N THR A 485 13.00 3.18 -1.19
CA THR A 485 12.54 4.18 -0.22
C THR A 485 11.27 4.90 -0.68
N SER A 486 11.03 4.99 -1.98
CA SER A 486 9.88 5.69 -2.54
C SER A 486 8.56 4.96 -2.32
N LEU A 487 8.58 3.65 -2.02
CA LEU A 487 7.39 2.86 -1.71
C LEU A 487 6.58 3.38 -0.51
N ASP A 488 7.26 3.97 0.48
CA ASP A 488 6.64 4.52 1.69
C ASP A 488 6.49 6.06 1.60
N LEU A 489 6.82 6.67 0.47
CA LEU A 489 6.77 8.11 0.25
C LEU A 489 5.61 8.47 -0.67
N HIS A 490 4.98 9.60 -0.37
CA HIS A 490 3.90 10.13 -1.17
C HIS A 490 4.02 11.64 -1.33
N CYS A 491 3.77 12.13 -2.54
CA CYS A 491 3.64 13.56 -2.84
C CYS A 491 2.16 13.93 -2.91
N TRP A 492 1.45 13.71 -1.80
CA TRP A 492 0.00 13.90 -1.70
C TRP A 492 -0.44 15.34 -1.47
N GLY A 493 -1.76 15.53 -1.59
CA GLY A 493 -2.46 16.73 -1.18
C GLY A 493 -2.67 16.81 0.33
N GLN A 494 -3.58 17.70 0.73
CA GLN A 494 -4.01 17.85 2.12
C GLN A 494 -5.27 17.02 2.37
N ASN A 495 -5.68 16.91 3.64
CA ASN A 495 -6.95 16.32 3.98
C ASN A 495 -8.11 17.10 3.32
N PRO A 496 -8.97 16.43 2.53
CA PRO A 496 -10.12 17.07 1.89
C PRO A 496 -11.10 17.68 2.88
N VAL A 497 -11.15 17.17 4.12
CA VAL A 497 -12.02 17.68 5.18
C VAL A 497 -11.34 18.87 5.84
N VAL A 498 -11.88 20.07 5.62
CA VAL A 498 -11.42 21.30 6.27
C VAL A 498 -11.93 21.36 7.70
N THR A 499 -13.23 21.16 7.89
CA THR A 499 -13.85 21.04 9.22
C THR A 499 -14.88 19.93 9.27
N ALA A 500 -15.06 19.35 10.45
CA ALA A 500 -16.10 18.37 10.71
C ALA A 500 -16.80 18.61 12.05
N LYS A 501 -18.07 18.22 12.10
CA LYS A 501 -18.94 18.35 13.26
C LYS A 501 -19.96 17.22 13.30
N LEU A 502 -20.13 16.59 14.46
CA LEU A 502 -21.15 15.56 14.68
C LEU A 502 -22.31 16.13 15.48
N GLN A 503 -23.53 15.95 14.97
CA GLN A 503 -24.76 16.26 15.70
C GLN A 503 -25.59 15.00 15.97
N LEU A 504 -26.10 14.89 17.20
CA LEU A 504 -26.98 13.82 17.65
C LEU A 504 -28.30 14.45 18.11
N ASN A 505 -29.42 14.07 17.51
CA ASN A 505 -30.75 14.62 17.74
C ASN A 505 -30.80 16.17 17.66
N GLY A 506 -30.06 16.72 16.71
CA GLY A 506 -29.97 18.18 16.47
C GLY A 506 -29.08 18.95 17.44
N GLN A 507 -28.46 18.28 18.42
CA GLN A 507 -27.50 18.88 19.35
C GLN A 507 -26.07 18.51 18.98
N ASP A 508 -25.15 19.45 19.22
CA ASP A 508 -23.75 19.26 18.89
C ASP A 508 -23.09 18.29 19.88
N ARG A 509 -22.61 17.14 19.37
CA ARG A 509 -21.85 16.20 20.19
C ARG A 509 -20.46 16.72 20.53
N PHE A 510 -19.87 17.49 19.61
CA PHE A 510 -18.66 18.26 19.82
C PHE A 510 -18.72 19.55 19.00
N SER A 511 -18.02 20.58 19.45
CA SER A 511 -17.82 21.81 18.68
C SER A 511 -17.09 21.49 17.39
N GLU A 512 -17.39 22.20 16.31
CA GLU A 512 -16.69 22.07 15.03
C GLU A 512 -15.16 22.12 15.23
N ARG A 513 -14.45 21.22 14.55
CA ARG A 513 -12.98 21.14 14.58
C ARG A 513 -12.44 20.96 13.17
N GLU A 514 -11.18 21.32 12.99
CA GLU A 514 -10.44 21.13 11.74
C GLU A 514 -10.24 19.64 11.42
N GLY A 515 -10.14 19.30 10.14
CA GLY A 515 -9.87 17.91 9.70
C GLY A 515 -8.58 17.34 10.27
N SER A 516 -7.54 18.17 10.42
CA SER A 516 -6.25 17.82 11.03
C SER A 516 -6.40 17.24 12.45
N TYR A 517 -7.41 17.67 13.21
CA TYR A 517 -7.72 17.10 14.52
C TYR A 517 -8.11 15.62 14.43
N PHE A 518 -8.93 15.26 13.43
CA PHE A 518 -9.40 13.90 13.22
C PHE A 518 -8.36 13.02 12.51
N SER A 519 -7.46 13.62 11.73
CA SER A 519 -6.33 12.92 11.07
C SER A 519 -5.18 12.64 12.05
N TRP A 520 -4.81 13.61 12.90
CA TRP A 520 -3.59 13.50 13.70
C TRP A 520 -3.82 13.30 15.19
N VAL A 521 -4.73 14.07 15.79
CA VAL A 521 -4.88 14.09 17.26
C VAL A 521 -5.69 12.89 17.75
N GLN A 522 -6.77 12.54 17.04
CA GLN A 522 -7.59 11.39 17.41
C GLN A 522 -6.83 10.07 17.28
N PRO A 523 -6.14 9.78 16.16
CA PRO A 523 -5.30 8.59 16.05
C PRO A 523 -4.17 8.56 17.08
N TYR A 524 -3.47 9.68 17.31
CA TYR A 524 -2.42 9.74 18.34
C TYR A 524 -2.93 9.39 19.76
N GLN A 525 -4.20 9.68 20.05
CA GLN A 525 -4.80 9.40 21.36
C GLN A 525 -5.34 7.97 21.51
N ALA A 526 -5.88 7.41 20.43
CA ALA A 526 -6.72 6.20 20.49
C ALA A 526 -6.16 5.00 19.71
N HIS A 527 -5.22 5.22 18.78
CA HIS A 527 -4.68 4.20 17.90
C HIS A 527 -3.18 3.99 18.07
N THR A 528 -2.68 2.87 17.54
CA THR A 528 -1.26 2.50 17.58
C THR A 528 -0.41 3.42 16.70
N ARG A 529 -0.95 3.90 15.57
CA ARG A 529 -0.24 4.75 14.61
C ARG A 529 -1.15 5.85 14.03
N ASN A 530 -0.53 6.96 13.64
CA ASN A 530 -1.17 7.98 12.82
C ASN A 530 -1.25 7.52 11.35
N PRO A 531 -2.44 7.54 10.74
CA PRO A 531 -2.60 7.12 9.37
C PRO A 531 -2.03 8.18 8.42
N ASP A 532 -1.97 7.79 7.16
CA ASP A 532 -1.78 8.67 6.03
C ASP A 532 -2.88 9.75 5.92
N GLU A 533 -2.54 10.90 5.35
CA GLU A 533 -3.42 12.08 5.33
C GLU A 533 -4.73 11.78 4.56
N GLY A 534 -5.86 12.30 5.07
CA GLY A 534 -7.19 12.08 4.47
C GLY A 534 -8.04 11.01 5.19
N ILE A 535 -7.43 10.20 6.05
CA ILE A 535 -8.15 9.29 6.96
C ILE A 535 -8.52 10.04 8.24
N ASN A 536 -9.82 10.13 8.53
CA ASN A 536 -10.33 10.86 9.68
C ASN A 536 -10.98 9.90 10.69
N VAL A 537 -10.65 10.05 11.97
CA VAL A 537 -11.18 9.19 13.03
C VAL A 537 -11.84 10.01 14.13
N TYR A 538 -12.94 9.50 14.67
CA TYR A 538 -13.51 9.95 15.94
C TYR A 538 -13.87 8.76 16.82
N SER A 539 -13.16 8.61 17.94
CA SER A 539 -13.40 7.52 18.87
C SER A 539 -14.37 7.91 20.00
N PHE A 540 -15.35 7.05 20.28
CA PHE A 540 -16.15 7.08 21.51
C PHE A 540 -15.53 6.23 22.62
N ALA A 541 -14.55 5.38 22.28
CA ALA A 541 -13.84 4.48 23.17
C ALA A 541 -12.50 5.07 23.61
N LEU A 542 -12.06 4.76 24.84
CA LEU A 542 -10.70 5.09 25.28
C LEU A 542 -9.62 4.29 24.53
N ARG A 543 -9.91 3.04 24.15
CA ARG A 543 -9.03 2.11 23.44
C ARG A 543 -9.83 1.30 22.42
N PRO A 544 -10.12 1.85 21.23
CA PRO A 544 -10.93 1.18 20.22
C PRO A 544 -10.29 -0.12 19.69
N GLU A 545 -8.97 -0.28 19.74
CA GLU A 545 -8.29 -1.49 19.25
C GLU A 545 -8.42 -2.70 20.18
N GLU A 546 -8.61 -2.45 21.49
CA GLU A 546 -8.73 -3.53 22.46
C GLU A 546 -10.07 -4.26 22.30
N HIS A 547 -10.06 -5.58 22.58
CA HIS A 547 -11.28 -6.37 22.66
C HIS A 547 -12.15 -5.97 23.86
N GLN A 548 -11.50 -5.61 24.97
CA GLN A 548 -12.20 -5.17 26.17
C GLN A 548 -12.89 -3.82 25.91
N PRO A 549 -14.22 -3.72 26.11
CA PRO A 549 -14.93 -2.45 25.90
C PRO A 549 -14.44 -1.35 26.84
N SER A 550 -14.17 -0.18 26.27
CA SER A 550 -13.67 0.99 26.99
C SER A 550 -14.43 2.28 26.67
N GLY A 551 -15.69 2.17 26.23
CA GLY A 551 -16.55 3.29 25.82
C GLY A 551 -17.24 3.04 24.47
N THR A 552 -18.51 3.43 24.35
CA THR A 552 -19.33 3.25 23.15
C THR A 552 -20.44 4.30 23.09
N CYS A 553 -20.92 4.63 21.89
CA CYS A 553 -22.15 5.39 21.67
C CYS A 553 -23.22 4.49 21.05
N ASN A 554 -24.41 4.40 21.65
CA ASN A 554 -25.47 3.52 21.15
C ASN A 554 -26.30 4.22 20.07
N PHE A 555 -26.02 3.92 18.80
CA PHE A 555 -26.72 4.52 17.67
C PHE A 555 -28.16 4.00 17.49
N SER A 556 -28.51 2.82 18.00
CA SER A 556 -29.91 2.33 18.00
C SER A 556 -30.86 3.18 18.86
N ARG A 557 -30.32 4.08 19.69
CA ARG A 557 -31.09 4.99 20.55
C ARG A 557 -31.08 6.44 20.06
N ILE A 558 -30.48 6.70 18.91
CA ILE A 558 -30.34 8.04 18.34
C ILE A 558 -31.19 8.09 17.08
N ASP A 559 -32.22 8.93 17.10
CA ASP A 559 -33.16 9.05 15.98
C ASP A 559 -32.51 9.74 14.77
N ASN A 560 -31.64 10.73 15.02
CA ASN A 560 -30.98 11.48 13.97
C ASN A 560 -29.52 11.78 14.32
N ALA A 561 -28.60 11.03 13.72
CA ALA A 561 -27.17 11.32 13.72
C ALA A 561 -26.76 11.94 12.37
N THR A 562 -26.10 13.10 12.41
CA THR A 562 -25.61 13.78 11.21
C THR A 562 -24.16 14.19 11.35
N LEU A 563 -23.35 13.83 10.36
CA LEU A 563 -21.98 14.28 10.20
C LEU A 563 -21.98 15.46 9.22
N GLN A 564 -21.61 16.63 9.71
CA GLN A 564 -21.48 17.84 8.91
C GLN A 564 -20.01 18.00 8.52
N LEU A 565 -19.75 18.11 7.23
CA LEU A 565 -18.41 18.24 6.67
C LEU A 565 -18.33 19.52 5.84
N VAL A 566 -17.24 20.25 6.03
CA VAL A 566 -16.80 21.30 5.09
C VAL A 566 -15.57 20.77 4.36
N LEU A 567 -15.67 20.69 3.04
CA LEU A 567 -14.65 20.14 2.15
C LEU A 567 -13.84 21.25 1.47
N SER A 568 -12.60 20.93 1.11
CA SER A 568 -11.70 21.85 0.40
C SER A 568 -12.20 22.12 -1.02
N ASN A 569 -11.91 23.32 -1.55
CA ASN A 569 -12.26 23.66 -2.93
C ASN A 569 -11.56 22.73 -3.94
N ALA A 570 -10.33 22.31 -3.66
CA ALA A 570 -9.59 21.38 -4.52
C ALA A 570 -10.36 20.06 -4.76
N THR A 571 -11.14 19.64 -3.76
CA THR A 571 -11.95 18.41 -3.75
C THR A 571 -13.25 18.54 -4.56
N VAL A 572 -14.00 19.64 -4.43
CA VAL A 572 -15.40 19.74 -4.90
C VAL A 572 -15.76 21.02 -5.67
N GLU A 573 -14.79 21.72 -6.27
CA GLU A 573 -15.06 22.94 -7.04
C GLU A 573 -15.56 22.65 -8.48
N GLY A 574 -16.60 23.39 -8.89
CA GLY A 574 -17.12 23.37 -10.27
C GLY A 574 -17.78 22.04 -10.64
N THR A 575 -17.15 21.29 -11.55
CA THR A 575 -17.61 19.96 -11.98
C THR A 575 -16.94 18.82 -11.22
N LYS A 576 -16.03 19.13 -10.29
CA LYS A 576 -15.37 18.11 -9.48
C LYS A 576 -16.32 17.56 -8.42
N THR A 577 -16.36 16.24 -8.31
CA THR A 577 -17.14 15.51 -7.31
C THR A 577 -16.22 14.60 -6.50
N ALA A 578 -16.69 14.26 -5.31
CA ALA A 578 -16.03 13.29 -4.44
C ALA A 578 -17.04 12.34 -3.82
N LYS A 579 -16.55 11.24 -3.26
CA LYS A 579 -17.32 10.27 -2.50
C LYS A 579 -16.89 10.28 -1.05
N VAL A 580 -17.86 10.39 -0.15
CA VAL A 580 -17.63 10.24 1.28
C VAL A 580 -17.97 8.82 1.70
N ARG A 581 -17.03 8.17 2.37
CA ARG A 581 -17.22 6.84 2.96
C ARG A 581 -17.15 6.96 4.47
N VAL A 582 -18.18 6.50 5.17
CA VAL A 582 -18.23 6.50 6.63
C VAL A 582 -18.39 5.07 7.13
N TYR A 583 -17.42 4.63 7.92
CA TYR A 583 -17.37 3.34 8.58
C TYR A 583 -17.65 3.51 10.08
N ALA A 584 -18.33 2.53 10.65
CA ALA A 584 -18.55 2.44 12.09
C ALA A 584 -18.23 1.01 12.56
N THR A 585 -17.39 0.89 13.58
CA THR A 585 -17.15 -0.39 14.26
C THR A 585 -18.07 -0.50 15.47
N ASN A 586 -18.85 -1.57 15.58
CA ASN A 586 -19.79 -1.75 16.68
C ASN A 586 -19.61 -3.09 17.39
N TYR A 587 -20.11 -3.17 18.62
CA TYR A 587 -20.24 -4.43 19.33
C TYR A 587 -21.56 -5.13 19.02
N ASN A 588 -21.52 -6.46 19.06
CA ASN A 588 -22.70 -7.33 19.08
C ASN A 588 -22.36 -8.61 19.87
N VAL A 589 -23.37 -9.41 20.18
CA VAL A 589 -23.20 -10.68 20.91
C VAL A 589 -23.55 -11.85 19.98
N LEU A 590 -22.59 -12.71 19.71
CA LEU A 590 -22.80 -13.97 19.01
C LEU A 590 -23.08 -15.06 20.05
N ARG A 591 -24.28 -15.63 20.00
CA ARG A 591 -24.67 -16.75 20.88
C ARG A 591 -24.55 -18.06 20.12
N ILE A 592 -23.92 -19.05 20.74
CA ILE A 592 -23.79 -20.40 20.20
C ILE A 592 -24.35 -21.38 21.20
N MET A 593 -25.44 -22.06 20.82
CA MET A 593 -26.13 -23.01 21.68
C MET A 593 -26.73 -24.15 20.84
N SER A 594 -26.68 -25.38 21.36
CA SER A 594 -27.32 -26.55 20.74
C SER A 594 -26.95 -26.78 19.27
N GLY A 595 -25.68 -26.54 18.91
CA GLY A 595 -25.20 -26.77 17.54
C GLY A 595 -25.48 -25.63 16.55
N MET A 596 -26.09 -24.52 16.97
CA MET A 596 -26.47 -23.38 16.14
C MET A 596 -25.91 -22.08 16.71
N GLY A 597 -25.54 -21.15 15.83
CA GLY A 597 -25.03 -19.83 16.18
C GLY A 597 -25.86 -18.72 15.54
N GLY A 598 -26.06 -17.62 16.27
CA GLY A 598 -26.78 -16.46 15.77
C GLY A 598 -26.49 -15.18 16.56
N LEU A 599 -26.71 -14.03 15.93
CA LEU A 599 -26.56 -12.73 16.57
C LEU A 599 -27.71 -12.48 17.56
N ALA A 600 -27.39 -11.92 18.72
CA ALA A 600 -28.38 -11.56 19.73
C ALA A 600 -29.22 -10.33 19.32
N TYR A 601 -28.62 -9.39 18.59
CA TYR A 601 -29.26 -8.15 18.15
C TYR A 601 -29.14 -8.00 16.63
N SER A 602 -30.26 -7.71 15.97
CA SER A 602 -30.30 -7.42 14.54
C SER A 602 -30.17 -5.93 14.22
N ASN A 603 -30.68 -5.07 15.13
CA ASN A 603 -30.74 -3.61 15.01
C ASN A 603 -30.44 -2.94 16.36
#